data_AF-A0A1F2USQ7-F1
#
_entry.id   AF-A0A1F2USQ7-F1
#
_cell.length_a   1.000
_cell.length_b   1.000
_cell.length_c   1.000
_cell.angle_alpha   90.00
_cell.angle_beta   90.00
_cell.angle_gamma   90.00
#
_symmetry.space_group_name_H-M   'P 1'
#
loop_
_entity.id
_entity.type
_entity.pdbx_description
1 polymer ?
#
loop_
_entity_poly.entity_id
_entity_poly.type
_entity_poly.pdbx_seq_one_letter_code
_entity_poly.pdbx_strand_id
1 'polypeptide(L)'
;MPDYPDSSHHSAPASGMGHAAGLESFSDRDRLLATKTEEAVRDGLQLERWFRQKEHELHLFPLTLKKSFRLPNKAEGFFDSLPINGTSRTVMGCRQEVELGRIEHANAPQRLRDFVLGEFLKRAHWTYEDGAPGGFTFEKSLFKTTEGHYGQFPAELRKDALDWREFGRQYSWVLLTVHIHDFVATFGPFKKRIREAAYVVPYPDFVHVIENPTQACVLEVSIGYPFVDVAPFPNIFGFGPGKFGVAVKLFSFYLTVQGDIRVRMLFAAAPRAQKVLDLGKHFPDPVYGGAELLRYLSLGLVKPEAIHNRMDAQMLALHCEVHQTLMDGVEKVWREWISSNP
;
A
#
# COMPACT_ATOMS: atom_id res chain seq x y z
N MET A 1 -5.04 -53.01 -6.82
CA MET A 1 -4.31 -52.25 -5.80
C MET A 1 -2.83 -52.51 -5.98
N PRO A 2 -2.06 -51.50 -6.40
CA PRO A 2 -0.64 -51.44 -6.13
C PRO A 2 -0.31 -50.28 -5.19
N ASP A 3 0.61 -50.54 -4.27
CA ASP A 3 1.12 -49.65 -3.24
C ASP A 3 1.78 -48.39 -3.82
N TYR A 4 1.41 -47.23 -3.26
CA TYR A 4 2.12 -45.97 -3.46
C TYR A 4 3.17 -45.80 -2.35
N PRO A 5 4.44 -45.53 -2.65
CA PRO A 5 5.41 -45.18 -1.64
C PRO A 5 5.21 -43.72 -1.21
N ASP A 6 5.14 -43.55 0.11
CA ASP A 6 5.07 -42.31 0.86
C ASP A 6 6.36 -41.49 0.65
N SER A 7 6.26 -40.37 -0.08
CA SER A 7 7.36 -39.42 -0.26
C SER A 7 7.19 -38.23 0.68
N SER A 8 7.64 -38.43 1.92
CA SER A 8 7.88 -37.37 2.89
C SER A 8 9.05 -36.49 2.43
N HIS A 9 8.75 -35.50 1.58
CA HIS A 9 9.67 -34.39 1.32
C HIS A 9 9.75 -33.49 2.56
N HIS A 10 10.63 -33.85 3.49
CA HIS A 10 11.19 -32.90 4.44
C HIS A 10 11.93 -31.81 3.64
N SER A 11 11.27 -30.68 3.44
CA SER A 11 11.91 -29.45 2.98
C SER A 11 12.89 -29.00 4.07
N ALA A 12 14.17 -28.96 3.73
CA ALA A 12 15.21 -28.41 4.59
C ALA A 12 14.87 -26.96 5.00
N PRO A 13 15.16 -26.53 6.24
CA PRO A 13 14.99 -25.14 6.62
C PRO A 13 15.95 -24.28 5.78
N ALA A 14 15.41 -23.20 5.20
CA ALA A 14 16.18 -22.22 4.45
C ALA A 14 17.34 -21.67 5.30
N SER A 15 18.56 -22.08 4.95
CA SER A 15 19.81 -21.60 5.50
C SER A 15 20.08 -20.18 4.99
N GLY A 16 19.44 -19.21 5.62
CA GLY A 16 19.59 -17.79 5.28
C GLY A 16 18.88 -16.85 6.25
N MET A 17 18.52 -17.31 7.45
CA MET A 17 17.91 -16.41 8.43
C MET A 17 18.94 -15.39 8.91
N GLY A 18 18.63 -14.10 8.79
CA GLY A 18 19.41 -13.03 9.40
C GLY A 18 19.62 -13.28 10.89
N HIS A 19 20.69 -12.72 11.46
CA HIS A 19 21.01 -12.93 12.87
C HIS A 19 19.87 -12.42 13.76
N ALA A 20 19.17 -13.35 14.42
CA ALA A 20 18.27 -13.04 15.51
C ALA A 20 19.11 -12.43 16.64
N ALA A 21 18.80 -11.20 17.01
CA ALA A 21 19.53 -10.48 18.05
C ALA A 21 18.52 -9.72 18.91
N GLY A 22 18.73 -9.70 20.23
CA GLY A 22 17.86 -8.91 21.13
C GLY A 22 17.86 -7.44 20.73
N LEU A 23 16.77 -6.72 21.02
CA LEU A 23 16.63 -5.26 20.81
C LEU A 23 17.76 -4.43 21.45
N GLU A 24 18.51 -5.02 22.39
CA GLU A 24 19.68 -4.43 23.03
C GLU A 24 20.85 -4.22 22.05
N SER A 25 20.95 -5.05 21.01
CA SER A 25 21.99 -4.95 19.96
C SER A 25 21.68 -3.92 18.87
N PHE A 26 20.44 -3.40 18.84
CA PHE A 26 19.97 -2.49 17.81
C PHE A 26 20.52 -1.08 18.03
N SER A 27 20.59 -0.27 16.97
CA SER A 27 20.79 1.17 17.13
C SER A 27 19.53 1.83 17.70
N ASP A 28 19.64 3.07 18.22
CA ASP A 28 18.47 3.83 18.66
C ASP A 28 17.46 4.05 17.53
N ARG A 29 17.96 4.23 16.31
CA ARG A 29 17.12 4.33 15.11
C ARG A 29 16.34 3.05 14.85
N ASP A 30 16.99 1.89 14.99
CA ASP A 30 16.34 0.61 14.74
C ASP A 30 15.29 0.29 15.83
N ARG A 31 15.59 0.62 17.09
CA ARG A 31 14.61 0.53 18.19
C ARG A 31 13.39 1.42 17.95
N LEU A 32 13.62 2.65 17.48
CA LEU A 32 12.53 3.56 17.11
C LEU A 32 11.69 2.97 15.97
N LEU A 33 12.33 2.49 14.90
CA LEU A 33 11.64 1.92 13.75
C LEU A 33 10.84 0.66 14.12
N ALA A 34 11.40 -0.22 14.96
CA ALA A 34 10.69 -1.38 15.47
C ALA A 34 9.45 -0.98 16.28
N THR A 35 9.58 0.01 17.16
CA THR A 35 8.43 0.55 17.94
C THR A 35 7.36 1.14 17.02
N LYS A 36 7.77 1.97 16.05
CA LYS A 36 6.87 2.57 15.08
C LYS A 36 6.21 1.56 14.15
N THR A 37 6.90 0.46 13.86
CA THR A 37 6.37 -0.67 13.09
C THR A 37 5.23 -1.36 13.85
N GLU A 38 5.41 -1.67 15.14
CA GLU A 38 4.38 -2.26 15.98
C GLU A 38 3.16 -1.32 16.15
N GLU A 39 3.40 -0.01 16.32
CA GLU A 39 2.32 1.00 16.33
C GLU A 39 1.54 1.01 15.00
N ALA A 40 2.25 0.98 13.87
CA ALA A 40 1.64 0.97 12.54
C ALA A 40 0.78 -0.27 12.31
N VAL A 41 1.22 -1.45 12.77
CA VAL A 41 0.42 -2.68 12.72
C VAL A 41 -0.83 -2.53 13.58
N ARG A 42 -0.68 -2.17 14.85
CA ARG A 42 -1.82 -2.03 15.79
C ARG A 42 -2.88 -1.05 15.27
N ASP A 43 -2.45 0.11 14.80
CA ASP A 43 -3.35 1.18 14.35
C ASP A 43 -3.90 0.88 12.96
N GLY A 44 -3.07 0.31 12.08
CA GLY A 44 -3.46 -0.12 10.74
C GLY A 44 -4.57 -1.15 10.77
N LEU A 45 -4.49 -2.14 11.66
CA LEU A 45 -5.55 -3.15 11.82
C LEU A 45 -6.88 -2.56 12.26
N GLN A 46 -6.87 -1.52 13.11
CA GLN A 46 -8.10 -0.81 13.47
C GLN A 46 -8.70 -0.09 12.25
N LEU A 47 -7.87 0.58 11.45
CA LEU A 47 -8.31 1.31 10.26
C LEU A 47 -8.83 0.37 9.16
N GLU A 48 -8.16 -0.75 8.94
CA GLU A 48 -8.54 -1.79 7.99
C GLU A 48 -9.90 -2.41 8.36
N ARG A 49 -10.06 -2.84 9.62
CA ARG A 49 -11.31 -3.42 10.12
C ARG A 49 -12.47 -2.44 10.06
N TRP A 50 -12.22 -1.18 10.45
CA TRP A 50 -13.19 -0.11 10.31
C TRP A 50 -13.64 0.04 8.86
N PHE A 51 -12.71 0.09 7.91
CA PHE A 51 -13.07 0.23 6.49
C PHE A 51 -13.93 -0.94 6.02
N ARG A 52 -13.55 -2.19 6.32
CA ARG A 52 -14.34 -3.38 5.90
C ARG A 52 -15.76 -3.35 6.46
N GLN A 53 -15.95 -2.88 7.68
CA GLN A 53 -17.28 -2.77 8.29
C GLN A 53 -18.11 -1.65 7.66
N LYS A 54 -17.46 -0.54 7.31
CA LYS A 54 -18.13 0.67 6.81
C LYS A 54 -18.21 0.79 5.30
N GLU A 55 -17.55 -0.06 4.51
CA GLU A 55 -17.35 0.15 3.06
C GLU A 55 -18.65 0.49 2.32
N HIS A 56 -19.76 -0.20 2.66
CA HIS A 56 -21.06 -0.01 2.03
C HIS A 56 -21.82 1.25 2.49
N GLU A 57 -21.41 1.86 3.60
CA GLU A 57 -22.00 3.07 4.18
C GLU A 57 -21.23 4.35 3.83
N LEU A 58 -20.04 4.22 3.23
CA LEU A 58 -19.20 5.36 2.88
C LEU A 58 -19.86 6.21 1.78
N HIS A 59 -19.87 7.52 2.00
CA HIS A 59 -20.26 8.47 0.96
C HIS A 59 -19.09 8.68 -0.02
N LEU A 60 -19.17 7.99 -1.15
CA LEU A 60 -18.18 8.04 -2.22
C LEU A 60 -18.42 9.23 -3.15
N PHE A 61 -17.34 9.89 -3.56
CA PHE A 61 -17.35 10.90 -4.62
C PHE A 61 -16.35 10.54 -5.72
N PRO A 62 -16.65 10.82 -7.00
CA PRO A 62 -15.76 10.49 -8.10
C PRO A 62 -14.45 11.31 -8.03
N LEU A 63 -13.33 10.67 -8.33
CA LEU A 63 -12.04 11.32 -8.50
C LEU A 63 -11.71 11.42 -9.99
N THR A 64 -11.43 12.63 -10.47
CA THR A 64 -11.02 12.85 -11.85
C THR A 64 -9.52 12.70 -11.99
N LEU A 65 -9.08 11.62 -12.64
CA LEU A 65 -7.68 11.43 -12.98
C LEU A 65 -7.35 12.25 -14.23
N LYS A 66 -6.25 13.01 -14.22
CA LYS A 66 -5.95 14.01 -15.27
C LYS A 66 -5.22 13.43 -16.48
N LYS A 67 -5.17 12.10 -16.59
CA LYS A 67 -4.45 11.37 -17.63
C LYS A 67 -5.34 10.29 -18.21
N SER A 68 -5.14 10.01 -19.49
CA SER A 68 -5.69 8.82 -20.12
C SER A 68 -4.83 7.63 -19.72
N PHE A 69 -5.48 6.57 -19.27
CA PHE A 69 -4.82 5.33 -18.87
C PHE A 69 -5.24 4.18 -19.78
N ARG A 70 -4.40 3.16 -19.85
CA ARG A 70 -4.65 2.02 -20.74
C ARG A 70 -5.75 1.12 -20.20
N LEU A 71 -5.70 0.82 -18.91
CA LEU A 71 -6.70 -0.03 -18.28
C LEU A 71 -7.95 0.78 -17.88
N PRO A 72 -9.15 0.26 -18.16
CA PRO A 72 -10.38 0.80 -17.61
C PRO A 72 -10.32 0.88 -16.09
N ASN A 73 -10.73 2.01 -15.54
CA ASN A 73 -10.72 2.21 -14.11
C ASN A 73 -11.84 3.12 -13.61
N LYS A 74 -12.18 2.95 -12.34
CA LYS A 74 -13.11 3.79 -11.60
C LYS A 74 -12.46 4.19 -10.27
N ALA A 75 -12.17 5.48 -10.10
CA ALA A 75 -11.58 6.03 -8.89
C ALA A 75 -12.60 6.86 -8.10
N GLU A 76 -12.75 6.55 -6.82
CA GLU A 76 -13.68 7.20 -5.90
C GLU A 76 -12.93 7.56 -4.61
N GLY A 77 -13.21 8.75 -4.07
CA GLY A 77 -12.71 9.22 -2.79
C GLY A 77 -13.79 9.20 -1.72
N PHE A 78 -13.38 9.23 -0.46
CA PHE A 78 -14.29 9.40 0.68
C PHE A 78 -13.61 10.19 1.81
N PHE A 79 -14.47 10.82 2.63
CA PHE A 79 -14.10 11.39 3.91
C PHE A 79 -15.04 10.82 4.98
N ASP A 80 -14.50 10.48 6.14
CA ASP A 80 -15.29 10.03 7.29
C ASP A 80 -14.52 10.34 8.60
N SER A 81 -14.90 9.74 9.71
CA SER A 81 -14.17 9.73 10.97
C SER A 81 -14.23 8.35 11.61
N LEU A 82 -13.17 7.95 12.30
CA LEU A 82 -13.14 6.73 13.09
C LEU A 82 -12.45 6.94 14.45
N PRO A 83 -12.81 6.19 15.50
CA PRO A 83 -12.00 6.10 16.70
C PRO A 83 -10.78 5.20 16.47
N ILE A 84 -9.57 5.72 16.72
CA ILE A 84 -8.34 4.92 16.82
C ILE A 84 -7.74 5.13 18.19
N ASN A 85 -7.49 4.04 18.92
CA ASN A 85 -6.98 4.06 20.29
C ASN A 85 -7.79 4.99 21.22
N GLY A 86 -9.12 4.98 21.07
CA GLY A 86 -10.05 5.79 21.88
C GLY A 86 -10.22 7.25 21.43
N THR A 87 -9.46 7.72 20.44
CA THR A 87 -9.54 9.11 19.95
C THR A 87 -10.18 9.16 18.58
N SER A 88 -11.21 9.98 18.40
CA SER A 88 -11.82 10.23 17.09
C SER A 88 -10.83 10.95 16.16
N ARG A 89 -10.62 10.42 14.97
CA ARG A 89 -9.75 10.96 13.93
C ARG A 89 -10.51 11.07 12.63
N THR A 90 -10.27 12.16 11.90
CA THR A 90 -10.79 12.32 10.54
C THR A 90 -10.11 11.35 9.58
N VAL A 91 -10.83 10.90 8.56
CA VAL A 91 -10.34 9.95 7.55
C VAL A 91 -10.44 10.57 6.18
N MET A 92 -9.43 10.33 5.36
CA MET A 92 -9.53 10.41 3.91
C MET A 92 -9.08 9.09 3.31
N GLY A 93 -9.69 8.70 2.21
CA GLY A 93 -9.25 7.53 1.48
C GLY A 93 -9.80 7.50 0.07
N CYS A 94 -9.29 6.57 -0.71
CA CYS A 94 -9.79 6.30 -2.04
C CYS A 94 -9.92 4.80 -2.28
N ARG A 95 -10.93 4.45 -3.08
CA ARG A 95 -11.14 3.14 -3.66
C ARG A 95 -11.02 3.27 -5.16
N GLN A 96 -10.21 2.41 -5.76
CA GLN A 96 -10.02 2.38 -7.20
C GLN A 96 -10.17 0.96 -7.71
N GLU A 97 -11.06 0.76 -8.67
CA GLU A 97 -11.23 -0.51 -9.35
C GLU A 97 -10.59 -0.42 -10.74
N VAL A 98 -9.84 -1.47 -11.11
CA VAL A 98 -9.15 -1.59 -12.39
C VAL A 98 -9.44 -2.96 -12.99
N GLU A 99 -9.77 -2.99 -14.27
CA GLU A 99 -9.93 -4.23 -15.03
C GLU A 99 -8.55 -4.69 -15.51
N LEU A 100 -7.97 -5.72 -14.90
CA LEU A 100 -6.59 -6.13 -15.18
C LEU A 100 -6.50 -7.03 -16.41
N GLY A 101 -7.51 -7.85 -16.66
CA GLY A 101 -7.54 -8.76 -17.81
C GLY A 101 -8.30 -10.03 -17.51
N ARG A 102 -7.94 -11.13 -18.18
CA ARG A 102 -8.62 -12.42 -18.09
C ARG A 102 -7.62 -13.56 -17.97
N ILE A 103 -8.04 -14.65 -17.33
CA ILE A 103 -7.32 -15.91 -17.26
C ILE A 103 -8.22 -17.06 -17.74
N GLU A 104 -7.86 -17.66 -18.87
CA GLU A 104 -8.58 -18.79 -19.47
C GLU A 104 -7.82 -20.08 -19.17
N HIS A 105 -7.85 -20.54 -17.92
CA HIS A 105 -7.14 -21.72 -17.47
C HIS A 105 -7.95 -22.52 -16.45
N ALA A 106 -7.92 -23.85 -16.52
CA ALA A 106 -8.64 -24.72 -15.60
C ALA A 106 -8.23 -24.51 -14.12
N ASN A 107 -6.98 -24.11 -13.90
CA ASN A 107 -6.42 -23.80 -12.58
C ASN A 107 -6.32 -22.29 -12.29
N ALA A 108 -7.18 -21.46 -12.90
CA ALA A 108 -7.15 -20.01 -12.75
C ALA A 108 -7.10 -19.51 -11.29
N PRO A 109 -7.88 -20.06 -10.34
CA PRO A 109 -7.83 -19.62 -8.94
C PRO A 109 -6.44 -19.77 -8.32
N GLN A 110 -5.80 -20.93 -8.50
CA GLN A 110 -4.47 -21.18 -7.92
C GLN A 110 -3.40 -20.29 -8.59
N ARG A 111 -3.48 -20.07 -9.90
CA ARG A 111 -2.53 -19.20 -10.60
C ARG A 111 -2.64 -17.75 -10.13
N LEU A 112 -3.86 -17.24 -9.94
CA LEU A 112 -4.04 -15.91 -9.37
C LEU A 112 -3.47 -15.83 -7.95
N ARG A 113 -3.72 -16.84 -7.10
CA ARG A 113 -3.18 -16.93 -5.74
C ARG A 113 -1.65 -16.90 -5.74
N ASP A 114 -1.01 -17.71 -6.56
CA ASP A 114 0.45 -17.79 -6.64
C ASP A 114 1.07 -16.47 -7.14
N PHE A 115 0.46 -15.83 -8.13
CA PHE A 115 0.93 -14.54 -8.59
C PHE A 115 0.80 -13.46 -7.52
N VAL A 116 -0.37 -13.31 -6.90
CA VAL A 116 -0.62 -12.22 -5.94
C VAL A 116 0.26 -12.37 -4.71
N LEU A 117 0.39 -13.59 -4.17
CA LEU A 117 1.16 -13.83 -2.96
C LEU A 117 2.67 -13.95 -3.21
N GLY A 118 3.07 -14.51 -4.35
CA GLY A 118 4.47 -14.83 -4.63
C GLY A 118 5.19 -13.82 -5.52
N GLU A 119 4.51 -13.21 -6.49
CA GLU A 119 5.16 -12.57 -7.64
C GLU A 119 4.79 -11.10 -7.81
N PHE A 120 3.56 -10.68 -7.50
CA PHE A 120 3.03 -9.37 -7.85
C PHE A 120 3.96 -8.22 -7.43
N LEU A 121 4.31 -8.11 -6.14
CA LEU A 121 5.21 -7.04 -5.68
C LEU A 121 6.67 -7.25 -6.08
N LYS A 122 7.13 -8.49 -6.26
CA LYS A 122 8.48 -8.77 -6.78
C LYS A 122 8.63 -8.27 -8.21
N ARG A 123 7.54 -8.31 -8.97
CA ARG A 123 7.47 -8.00 -10.40
C ARG A 123 6.94 -6.62 -10.72
N ALA A 124 6.45 -5.88 -9.73
CA ALA A 124 5.84 -4.58 -9.91
C ALA A 124 6.86 -3.45 -10.20
N HIS A 125 7.94 -3.74 -10.93
CA HIS A 125 8.96 -2.76 -11.35
C HIS A 125 9.37 -3.02 -12.80
N TRP A 126 9.79 -1.96 -13.50
CA TRP A 126 10.24 -2.03 -14.89
C TRP A 126 11.17 -0.85 -15.19
N THR A 127 11.68 -0.83 -16.43
CA THR A 127 12.44 0.30 -16.98
C THR A 127 11.70 0.81 -18.20
N TYR A 128 11.44 2.12 -18.26
CA TYR A 128 10.85 2.79 -19.42
C TYR A 128 11.86 2.87 -20.59
N GLU A 129 11.37 3.18 -21.79
CA GLU A 129 12.21 3.33 -22.99
C GLU A 129 13.30 4.40 -22.83
N ASP A 130 13.05 5.42 -22.01
CA ASP A 130 14.00 6.49 -21.68
C ASP A 130 15.04 6.07 -20.62
N GLY A 131 15.03 4.81 -20.18
CA GLY A 131 15.92 4.27 -19.15
C GLY A 131 15.49 4.58 -17.72
N ALA A 132 14.40 5.31 -17.50
CA ALA A 132 13.95 5.66 -16.16
C ALA A 132 13.25 4.47 -15.48
N PRO A 133 13.39 4.28 -14.15
CA PRO A 133 12.73 3.19 -13.44
C PRO A 133 11.23 3.46 -13.31
N GLY A 134 10.40 2.42 -13.36
CA GLY A 134 8.96 2.46 -13.12
C GLY A 134 8.54 1.43 -12.08
N GLY A 135 7.31 1.57 -11.60
CA GLY A 135 6.73 0.75 -10.57
C GLY A 135 7.36 0.97 -9.19
N PHE A 136 7.42 -0.11 -8.40
CA PHE A 136 7.88 -0.13 -7.02
C PHE A 136 9.03 -1.11 -6.82
N THR A 137 10.05 -0.68 -6.09
CA THR A 137 11.09 -1.59 -5.59
C THR A 137 11.09 -1.61 -4.07
N PHE A 138 11.47 -2.75 -3.48
CA PHE A 138 11.41 -2.96 -2.04
C PHE A 138 12.79 -3.25 -1.46
N GLU A 139 13.05 -2.71 -0.27
CA GLU A 139 14.21 -3.02 0.54
C GLU A 139 13.76 -3.51 1.93
N LYS A 140 14.21 -4.69 2.34
CA LYS A 140 13.97 -5.27 3.66
C LYS A 140 14.97 -4.70 4.66
N SER A 141 14.50 -4.40 5.87
CA SER A 141 15.33 -3.83 6.93
C SER A 141 15.28 -4.63 8.23
N LEU A 142 14.21 -4.46 9.01
CA LEU A 142 13.98 -5.13 10.28
C LEU A 142 12.92 -6.21 10.13
N PHE A 143 12.94 -7.21 11.00
CA PHE A 143 11.87 -8.19 11.11
C PHE A 143 11.58 -8.54 12.56
N LYS A 144 10.39 -9.12 12.76
CA LYS A 144 10.03 -9.88 13.95
C LYS A 144 9.54 -11.25 13.53
N THR A 145 10.09 -12.32 14.12
CA THR A 145 9.66 -13.69 13.84
C THR A 145 8.35 -14.02 14.56
N THR A 146 7.73 -15.15 14.23
CA THR A 146 6.55 -15.68 14.92
C THR A 146 6.80 -16.00 16.40
N GLU A 147 8.04 -16.31 16.76
CA GLU A 147 8.48 -16.56 18.14
C GLU A 147 8.77 -15.27 18.92
N GLY A 148 8.65 -14.11 18.27
CA GLY A 148 8.86 -12.79 18.89
C GLY A 148 10.30 -12.27 18.85
N HIS A 149 11.21 -12.94 18.14
CA HIS A 149 12.58 -12.46 17.98
C HIS A 149 12.67 -11.33 16.98
N TYR A 150 13.42 -10.29 17.32
CA TYR A 150 13.74 -9.19 16.41
C TYR A 150 15.05 -9.48 15.70
N GLY A 151 15.20 -8.97 14.48
CA GLY A 151 16.45 -9.07 13.74
C GLY A 151 16.54 -8.09 12.59
N GLN A 152 17.70 -8.09 11.94
CA GLN A 152 17.98 -7.30 10.75
C GLN A 152 18.31 -8.21 9.58
N PHE A 153 17.83 -7.85 8.39
CA PHE A 153 18.29 -8.52 7.18
C PHE A 153 19.74 -8.14 6.89
N PRO A 154 20.61 -9.12 6.61
CA PRO A 154 21.97 -8.84 6.15
C PRO A 154 21.91 -8.24 4.73
N ALA A 155 22.92 -7.46 4.35
CA ALA A 155 22.87 -6.55 3.19
C ALA A 155 22.50 -7.25 1.87
N GLU A 156 23.01 -8.47 1.68
CA GLU A 156 22.77 -9.35 0.54
C GLU A 156 21.32 -9.83 0.44
N LEU A 157 20.61 -9.92 1.57
CA LEU A 157 19.21 -10.32 1.64
C LEU A 157 18.26 -9.13 1.74
N ARG A 158 18.73 -7.87 1.62
CA ARG A 158 17.83 -6.71 1.73
C ARG A 158 17.07 -6.42 0.45
N LYS A 159 17.64 -6.74 -0.69
CA LYS A 159 17.01 -6.51 -1.99
C LYS A 159 15.91 -7.57 -2.17
N ASP A 160 14.82 -7.17 -2.82
CA ASP A 160 13.62 -7.95 -3.16
C ASP A 160 12.44 -7.86 -2.19
N ALA A 161 11.23 -7.94 -2.75
CA ALA A 161 10.00 -8.10 -1.98
C ALA A 161 9.91 -9.53 -1.40
N LEU A 162 9.32 -9.65 -0.20
CA LEU A 162 9.04 -10.96 0.41
C LEU A 162 7.86 -11.65 -0.24
N ASP A 163 7.83 -12.98 -0.09
CA ASP A 163 6.67 -13.78 -0.36
C ASP A 163 5.63 -13.59 0.75
N TRP A 164 4.40 -13.24 0.38
CA TRP A 164 3.33 -12.99 1.34
C TRP A 164 2.97 -14.24 2.17
N ARG A 165 3.32 -15.43 1.69
CA ARG A 165 3.09 -16.70 2.39
C ARG A 165 4.02 -16.90 3.58
N GLU A 166 5.08 -16.10 3.73
CA GLU A 166 6.01 -16.18 4.86
C GLU A 166 5.46 -15.50 6.13
N PHE A 167 4.53 -14.56 5.98
CA PHE A 167 3.91 -13.87 7.11
C PHE A 167 2.96 -14.81 7.85
N GLY A 168 3.14 -14.94 9.17
CA GLY A 168 2.41 -15.86 10.03
C GLY A 168 3.00 -17.27 10.06
N ARG A 169 3.98 -17.57 9.18
CA ARG A 169 4.74 -18.82 9.20
C ARG A 169 6.14 -18.64 9.77
N GLN A 170 6.84 -17.59 9.33
CA GLN A 170 8.21 -17.28 9.73
C GLN A 170 8.28 -15.90 10.37
N TYR A 171 7.57 -14.93 9.79
CA TYR A 171 7.60 -13.55 10.24
C TYR A 171 6.24 -13.14 10.81
N SER A 172 6.26 -12.53 12.00
CA SER A 172 5.12 -11.73 12.46
C SER A 172 4.99 -10.49 11.60
N TRP A 173 6.10 -9.81 11.32
CA TRP A 173 6.16 -8.69 10.38
C TRP A 173 7.57 -8.50 9.83
N VAL A 174 7.66 -7.81 8.70
CA VAL A 174 8.91 -7.27 8.16
C VAL A 174 8.74 -5.80 7.82
N LEU A 175 9.72 -4.98 8.19
CA LEU A 175 9.78 -3.58 7.81
C LEU A 175 10.39 -3.46 6.40
N LEU A 176 9.56 -3.03 5.45
CA LEU A 176 9.97 -2.77 4.09
C LEU A 176 10.08 -1.27 3.84
N THR A 177 11.08 -0.87 3.06
CA THR A 177 11.10 0.43 2.37
C THR A 177 10.58 0.21 0.96
N VAL A 178 9.43 0.79 0.63
CA VAL A 178 8.94 0.84 -0.75
C VAL A 178 9.43 2.12 -1.41
N HIS A 179 10.12 1.99 -2.54
CA HIS A 179 10.50 3.10 -3.41
C HIS A 179 9.49 3.21 -4.54
N ILE A 180 8.90 4.39 -4.70
CA ILE A 180 7.87 4.67 -5.69
C ILE A 180 8.51 5.45 -6.84
N HIS A 181 8.67 4.81 -8.00
CA HIS A 181 9.40 5.40 -9.13
C HIS A 181 8.52 6.26 -10.05
N ASP A 182 7.21 6.05 -10.02
CA ASP A 182 6.22 6.71 -10.88
C ASP A 182 5.54 7.94 -10.27
N PHE A 183 6.11 8.48 -9.17
CA PHE A 183 5.57 9.69 -8.58
C PHE A 183 5.96 10.92 -9.40
N VAL A 184 5.10 11.32 -10.33
CA VAL A 184 5.30 12.50 -11.19
C VAL A 184 4.38 13.63 -10.74
N ALA A 185 4.98 14.69 -10.20
CA ALA A 185 4.27 15.91 -9.86
C ALA A 185 4.35 16.93 -11.01
N THR A 186 3.24 17.63 -11.25
CA THR A 186 3.18 18.72 -12.23
C THR A 186 3.02 20.05 -11.47
N PHE A 187 3.96 20.96 -11.69
CA PHE A 187 3.99 22.31 -11.13
C PHE A 187 3.88 23.32 -12.27
N GLY A 188 2.65 23.69 -12.65
CA GLY A 188 2.41 24.53 -13.82
C GLY A 188 2.95 23.85 -15.11
N PRO A 189 3.85 24.49 -15.87
CA PRO A 189 4.42 23.90 -17.08
C PRO A 189 5.50 22.83 -16.80
N PHE A 190 5.97 22.70 -15.56
CA PHE A 190 7.05 21.79 -15.21
C PHE A 190 6.51 20.44 -14.72
N LYS A 191 7.03 19.34 -15.27
CA LYS A 191 6.82 17.98 -14.75
C LYS A 191 8.10 17.49 -14.11
N LYS A 192 8.03 17.01 -12.87
CA LYS A 192 9.18 16.46 -12.16
C LYS A 192 8.83 15.11 -11.54
N ARG A 193 9.70 14.13 -11.79
CA ARG A 193 9.69 12.86 -11.08
C ARG A 193 10.28 13.09 -9.70
N ILE A 194 9.52 12.77 -8.67
CA ILE A 194 9.91 12.92 -7.27
C ILE A 194 10.32 11.54 -6.76
N ARG A 195 11.48 11.48 -6.12
CA ARG A 195 11.90 10.28 -5.42
C ARG A 195 11.08 10.18 -4.14
N GLU A 196 10.09 9.29 -4.16
CA GLU A 196 9.22 9.05 -3.02
C GLU A 196 9.51 7.66 -2.45
N ALA A 197 9.52 7.53 -1.12
CA ALA A 197 9.67 6.25 -0.47
C ALA A 197 8.88 6.21 0.84
N ALA A 198 8.43 5.02 1.23
CA ALA A 198 7.68 4.81 2.45
C ALA A 198 8.21 3.61 3.23
N TYR A 199 8.17 3.68 4.55
CA TYR A 199 8.25 2.48 5.38
C TYR A 199 6.86 1.84 5.47
N VAL A 200 6.77 0.55 5.17
CA VAL A 200 5.52 -0.22 5.19
C VAL A 200 5.72 -1.57 5.83
N VAL A 201 4.64 -2.16 6.35
CA VAL A 201 4.72 -3.36 7.20
C VAL A 201 3.74 -4.43 6.75
N PRO A 202 4.11 -5.35 5.85
CA PRO A 202 3.34 -6.57 5.66
C PRO A 202 3.11 -7.31 6.98
N TYR A 203 1.87 -7.75 7.20
CA TYR A 203 1.44 -8.45 8.40
C TYR A 203 0.32 -9.44 8.05
N PRO A 204 0.21 -10.61 8.72
CA PRO A 204 -0.69 -11.70 8.31
C PRO A 204 -2.15 -11.29 8.15
N ASP A 205 -2.67 -10.46 9.06
CA ASP A 205 -4.08 -10.01 9.04
C ASP A 205 -4.42 -9.10 7.85
N PHE A 206 -3.43 -8.64 7.07
CA PHE A 206 -3.66 -7.91 5.82
C PHE A 206 -3.62 -8.82 4.58
N VAL A 207 -3.43 -10.13 4.76
CA VAL A 207 -3.50 -11.14 3.71
C VAL A 207 -4.83 -11.86 3.82
N HIS A 208 -5.64 -11.80 2.76
CA HIS A 208 -6.92 -12.49 2.72
C HIS A 208 -7.03 -13.34 1.47
N VAL A 209 -7.39 -14.60 1.63
CA VAL A 209 -7.70 -15.52 0.54
C VAL A 209 -9.11 -16.02 0.81
N ILE A 210 -10.08 -15.51 0.06
CA ILE A 210 -11.50 -15.80 0.28
C ILE A 210 -12.03 -16.51 -0.97
N GLU A 211 -12.44 -17.75 -0.81
CA GLU A 211 -13.07 -18.52 -1.88
C GLU A 211 -14.56 -18.18 -1.93
N ASN A 212 -15.08 -18.01 -3.16
CA ASN A 212 -16.47 -17.69 -3.44
C ASN A 212 -17.04 -16.51 -2.60
N PRO A 213 -16.37 -15.34 -2.56
CA PRO A 213 -16.81 -14.22 -1.71
C PRO A 213 -18.20 -13.69 -2.12
N THR A 214 -18.59 -13.87 -3.38
CA THR A 214 -19.94 -13.59 -3.89
C THR A 214 -20.31 -14.59 -4.99
N GLN A 215 -21.58 -14.64 -5.41
CA GLN A 215 -22.01 -15.50 -6.53
C GLN A 215 -21.31 -15.19 -7.86
N ALA A 216 -20.80 -13.97 -8.05
CA ALA A 216 -20.14 -13.55 -9.28
C ALA A 216 -18.61 -13.71 -9.23
N CYS A 217 -18.05 -14.10 -8.08
CA CYS A 217 -16.62 -14.12 -7.83
C CYS A 217 -16.20 -15.48 -7.26
N VAL A 218 -15.23 -16.12 -7.90
CA VAL A 218 -14.68 -17.43 -7.50
C VAL A 218 -13.62 -17.28 -6.41
N LEU A 219 -12.83 -16.20 -6.46
CA LEU A 219 -11.71 -16.00 -5.56
C LEU A 219 -11.43 -14.51 -5.36
N GLU A 220 -11.24 -14.10 -4.10
CA GLU A 220 -10.54 -12.87 -3.74
C GLU A 220 -9.17 -13.22 -3.14
N VAL A 221 -8.12 -12.59 -3.65
CA VAL A 221 -6.79 -12.61 -3.02
C VAL A 221 -6.38 -11.17 -2.75
N SER A 222 -6.30 -10.83 -1.47
CA SER A 222 -5.96 -9.49 -1.00
C SER A 222 -4.63 -9.51 -0.25
N ILE A 223 -3.79 -8.54 -0.54
CA ILE A 223 -2.57 -8.25 0.22
C ILE A 223 -2.54 -6.77 0.59
N GLY A 224 -1.86 -6.43 1.68
CA GLY A 224 -1.79 -5.05 2.11
C GLY A 224 -0.84 -4.81 3.25
N TYR A 225 -0.66 -3.54 3.56
CA TYR A 225 0.27 -3.08 4.58
C TYR A 225 -0.19 -1.74 5.16
N PRO A 226 0.07 -1.47 6.44
CA PRO A 226 0.08 -0.13 6.98
C PRO A 226 1.39 0.59 6.65
N PHE A 227 1.31 1.92 6.64
CA PHE A 227 2.47 2.81 6.57
C PHE A 227 2.98 3.11 7.97
N VAL A 228 4.30 3.15 8.12
CA VAL A 228 4.94 3.60 9.34
C VAL A 228 5.02 5.13 9.32
N ASP A 229 4.66 5.77 10.43
CA ASP A 229 4.72 7.24 10.61
C ASP A 229 6.16 7.75 10.82
N VAL A 230 7.03 7.40 9.86
CA VAL A 230 8.41 7.84 9.75
C VAL A 230 8.72 7.98 8.26
N ALA A 231 9.16 9.16 7.83
CA ALA A 231 9.59 9.36 6.45
C ALA A 231 11.00 8.78 6.23
N PRO A 232 11.24 7.92 5.23
CA PRO A 232 12.59 7.45 4.90
C PRO A 232 13.53 8.58 4.48
N PHE A 233 12.99 9.59 3.81
CA PHE A 233 13.70 10.79 3.38
C PHE A 233 12.88 12.04 3.73
N PRO A 234 13.52 13.12 4.21
CA PRO A 234 12.83 14.40 4.38
C PRO A 234 12.30 14.93 3.04
N ASN A 235 11.06 15.42 3.04
CA ASN A 235 10.48 16.16 1.91
C ASN A 235 9.68 17.37 2.42
N ILE A 236 9.27 18.24 1.50
CA ILE A 236 8.54 19.49 1.80
C ILE A 236 7.02 19.31 1.80
N PHE A 237 6.51 18.09 1.59
CA PHE A 237 5.08 17.84 1.54
C PHE A 237 4.53 17.54 2.94
N GLY A 238 3.40 18.15 3.26
CA GLY A 238 2.65 17.89 4.49
C GLY A 238 1.76 16.65 4.42
N PHE A 239 1.71 16.02 3.25
CA PHE A 239 0.99 14.80 2.94
C PHE A 239 1.91 13.87 2.16
N GLY A 240 1.84 12.58 2.47
CA GLY A 240 2.61 11.54 1.78
C GLY A 240 3.20 10.51 2.74
N PRO A 241 3.90 9.51 2.19
CA PRO A 241 4.70 8.53 2.93
C PRO A 241 5.40 9.07 4.19
N GLY A 242 5.08 8.47 5.33
CA GLY A 242 5.71 8.80 6.62
C GLY A 242 5.24 10.11 7.26
N LYS A 243 4.13 10.70 6.78
CA LYS A 243 3.44 11.85 7.38
C LYS A 243 2.02 11.52 7.86
N PHE A 244 1.58 10.28 7.65
CA PHE A 244 0.27 9.80 8.09
C PHE A 244 0.38 9.28 9.51
N GLY A 245 -0.50 9.72 10.41
CA GLY A 245 -0.57 9.14 11.75
C GLY A 245 -0.84 7.62 11.71
N VAL A 246 -1.79 7.21 10.87
CA VAL A 246 -1.96 5.84 10.38
C VAL A 246 -2.39 5.91 8.92
N ALA A 247 -1.90 4.99 8.10
CA ALA A 247 -2.47 4.74 6.79
C ALA A 247 -2.37 3.26 6.43
N VAL A 248 -3.30 2.79 5.60
CA VAL A 248 -3.31 1.42 5.07
C VAL A 248 -3.46 1.43 3.56
N LYS A 249 -2.83 0.45 2.91
CA LYS A 249 -2.95 0.18 1.48
C LYS A 249 -3.32 -1.28 1.30
N LEU A 250 -4.41 -1.54 0.56
CA LEU A 250 -4.79 -2.90 0.15
C LEU A 250 -4.82 -3.00 -1.38
N PHE A 251 -4.43 -4.16 -1.88
CA PHE A 251 -4.62 -4.60 -3.27
C PHE A 251 -5.41 -5.91 -3.23
N SER A 252 -6.64 -5.87 -3.71
CA SER A 252 -7.58 -6.99 -3.71
C SER A 252 -7.84 -7.44 -5.14
N PHE A 253 -7.42 -8.65 -5.48
CA PHE A 253 -7.59 -9.25 -6.79
C PHE A 253 -8.79 -10.18 -6.77
N TYR A 254 -9.76 -9.90 -7.63
CA TYR A 254 -11.01 -10.65 -7.75
C TYR A 254 -11.01 -11.44 -9.05
N LEU A 255 -11.20 -12.75 -8.97
CA LEU A 255 -11.44 -13.63 -10.11
C LEU A 255 -12.94 -13.87 -10.26
N THR A 256 -13.51 -13.43 -11.36
CA THR A 256 -14.92 -13.67 -11.68
C THR A 256 -15.16 -15.10 -12.18
N VAL A 257 -16.43 -15.53 -12.20
CA VAL A 257 -16.81 -16.84 -12.77
C VAL A 257 -16.53 -16.95 -14.28
N GLN A 258 -16.38 -15.82 -14.98
CA GLN A 258 -16.02 -15.75 -16.39
C GLN A 258 -14.50 -15.76 -16.64
N GLY A 259 -13.69 -15.75 -15.57
CA GLY A 259 -12.23 -15.71 -15.65
C GLY A 259 -11.65 -14.29 -15.73
N ASP A 260 -12.48 -13.25 -15.66
CA ASP A 260 -11.99 -11.86 -15.61
C ASP A 260 -11.37 -11.55 -14.25
N ILE A 261 -10.30 -10.77 -14.26
CA ILE A 261 -9.56 -10.32 -13.08
C ILE A 261 -9.78 -8.81 -12.90
N ARG A 262 -10.32 -8.44 -11.75
CA ARG A 262 -10.47 -7.05 -11.32
C ARG A 262 -9.61 -6.80 -10.10
N VAL A 263 -8.96 -5.65 -10.06
CA VAL A 263 -8.15 -5.23 -8.92
C VAL A 263 -8.81 -4.05 -8.25
N ARG A 264 -9.16 -4.20 -6.98
CA ARG A 264 -9.58 -3.11 -6.10
C ARG A 264 -8.39 -2.67 -5.26
N MET A 265 -8.07 -1.40 -5.38
CA MET A 265 -7.02 -0.74 -4.62
C MET A 265 -7.66 0.19 -3.61
N LEU A 266 -7.44 -0.10 -2.33
CA LEU A 266 -7.83 0.79 -1.24
C LEU A 266 -6.62 1.56 -0.75
N PHE A 267 -6.83 2.83 -0.41
CA PHE A 267 -5.96 3.59 0.47
C PHE A 267 -6.83 4.35 1.48
N ALA A 268 -6.44 4.35 2.75
CA ALA A 268 -7.07 5.16 3.77
C ALA A 268 -6.00 5.69 4.73
N ALA A 269 -6.18 6.93 5.20
CA ALA A 269 -5.29 7.57 6.17
C ALA A 269 -6.09 8.34 7.23
N ALA A 270 -5.58 8.30 8.46
CA ALA A 270 -6.13 9.02 9.61
C ALA A 270 -5.00 9.55 10.53
N PRO A 271 -5.03 10.82 10.97
CA PRO A 271 -5.98 11.85 10.55
C PRO A 271 -5.83 12.19 9.06
N ARG A 272 -6.79 12.95 8.51
CA ARG A 272 -6.61 13.65 7.24
C ARG A 272 -5.34 14.53 7.28
N ALA A 273 -4.84 14.92 6.10
CA ALA A 273 -3.68 15.80 6.00
C ALA A 273 -3.86 17.05 6.87
N GLN A 274 -2.87 17.31 7.73
CA GLN A 274 -2.84 18.52 8.54
C GLN A 274 -2.17 19.69 7.82
N LYS A 275 -1.40 19.40 6.76
CA LYS A 275 -0.69 20.38 5.95
C LYS A 275 -0.65 19.92 4.50
N VAL A 276 -0.62 20.86 3.56
CA VAL A 276 -0.24 20.60 2.16
C VAL A 276 1.27 20.69 2.00
N LEU A 277 1.90 21.72 2.54
CA LEU A 277 3.36 21.88 2.57
C LEU A 277 3.89 21.88 4.01
N ASP A 278 4.94 21.10 4.25
CA ASP A 278 5.64 21.04 5.53
C ASP A 278 6.95 21.83 5.46
N LEU A 279 6.86 23.14 5.69
CA LEU A 279 8.00 24.07 5.71
C LEU A 279 8.67 24.16 7.09
N GLY A 280 8.50 23.13 7.92
CA GLY A 280 9.01 23.06 9.29
C GLY A 280 8.01 23.55 10.34
N LYS A 281 8.47 23.60 11.60
CA LYS A 281 7.62 23.95 12.75
C LYS A 281 7.27 25.43 12.84
N HIS A 282 8.08 26.30 12.24
CA HIS A 282 7.96 27.76 12.38
C HIS A 282 7.23 28.45 11.22
N PHE A 283 6.95 27.71 10.13
CA PHE A 283 6.27 28.27 8.97
C PHE A 283 4.90 27.59 8.82
N PRO A 284 3.80 28.38 8.83
CA PRO A 284 2.47 27.81 8.62
C PRO A 284 2.35 27.25 7.20
N ASP A 285 1.54 26.21 7.04
CA ASP A 285 1.17 25.73 5.71
C ASP A 285 0.45 26.85 4.95
N PRO A 286 0.98 27.33 3.81
CA PRO A 286 0.36 28.43 3.07
C PRO A 286 -1.03 28.09 2.55
N VAL A 287 -1.37 26.81 2.40
CA VAL A 287 -2.68 26.41 1.88
C VAL A 287 -3.71 26.33 3.01
N TYR A 288 -3.54 25.42 3.98
CA TYR A 288 -4.50 25.26 5.06
C TYR A 288 -4.43 26.42 6.06
N GLY A 289 -3.24 26.88 6.42
CA GLY A 289 -3.07 28.07 7.26
C GLY A 289 -3.58 29.35 6.58
N GLY A 290 -3.40 29.47 5.26
CA GLY A 290 -3.95 30.58 4.47
C GLY A 290 -5.48 30.57 4.44
N ALA A 291 -6.10 29.40 4.26
CA ALA A 291 -7.56 29.24 4.33
C ALA A 291 -8.12 29.66 5.69
N GLU A 292 -7.45 29.28 6.78
CA GLU A 292 -7.81 29.69 8.14
C GLU A 292 -7.66 31.20 8.37
N LEU A 293 -6.59 31.81 7.87
CA LEU A 293 -6.42 33.26 7.90
C LEU A 293 -7.53 33.98 7.13
N LEU A 294 -7.89 33.47 5.94
CA LEU A 294 -8.99 34.02 5.15
C LEU A 294 -10.34 33.90 5.86
N ARG A 295 -10.60 32.81 6.60
CA ARG A 295 -11.78 32.71 7.45
C ARG A 295 -11.81 33.84 8.48
N TYR A 296 -10.71 34.10 9.16
CA TYR A 296 -10.62 35.19 10.15
C TYR A 296 -10.83 36.56 9.50
N LEU A 297 -10.12 36.86 8.40
CA LEU A 297 -10.19 38.15 7.71
C LEU A 297 -11.56 38.39 7.05
N SER A 298 -12.25 37.33 6.64
CA SER A 298 -13.59 37.39 6.04
C SER A 298 -14.72 37.27 7.06
N LEU A 299 -14.43 37.30 8.37
CA LEU A 299 -15.40 37.13 9.44
C LEU A 299 -16.27 35.87 9.30
N GLY A 300 -15.67 34.78 8.80
CA GLY A 300 -16.33 33.48 8.64
C GLY A 300 -17.05 33.26 7.31
N LEU A 301 -17.00 34.20 6.36
CA LEU A 301 -17.60 34.00 5.03
C LEU A 301 -16.87 32.92 4.22
N VAL A 302 -15.54 32.84 4.36
CA VAL A 302 -14.74 31.75 3.79
C VAL A 302 -14.77 30.56 4.73
N LYS A 303 -15.19 29.40 4.21
CA LYS A 303 -15.20 28.10 4.92
C LYS A 303 -13.95 27.29 4.55
N PRO A 304 -12.93 27.18 5.45
CA PRO A 304 -11.69 26.45 5.18
C PRO A 304 -11.92 24.98 4.81
N GLU A 305 -13.01 24.38 5.32
CA GLU A 305 -13.36 22.99 5.09
C GLU A 305 -13.53 22.68 3.59
N ALA A 306 -14.08 23.62 2.81
CA ALA A 306 -14.23 23.46 1.37
C ALA A 306 -12.86 23.42 0.66
N ILE A 307 -11.89 24.22 1.12
CA ILE A 307 -10.53 24.24 0.60
C ILE A 307 -9.81 22.94 0.99
N HIS A 308 -9.92 22.52 2.26
CA HIS A 308 -9.33 21.28 2.75
C HIS A 308 -9.87 20.07 1.98
N ASN A 309 -11.20 19.95 1.86
CA ASN A 309 -11.84 18.86 1.12
C ASN A 309 -11.40 18.83 -0.35
N ARG A 310 -11.28 20.00 -0.99
CA ARG A 310 -10.81 20.08 -2.38
C ARG A 310 -9.36 19.64 -2.52
N MET A 311 -8.48 20.07 -1.63
CA MET A 311 -7.06 19.72 -1.67
C MET A 311 -6.83 18.24 -1.35
N ASP A 312 -7.48 17.71 -0.32
CA ASP A 312 -7.42 16.29 0.02
C ASP A 312 -7.96 15.43 -1.14
N ALA A 313 -9.04 15.84 -1.80
CA ALA A 313 -9.54 15.15 -2.99
C ALA A 313 -8.53 15.17 -4.16
N GLN A 314 -7.79 16.26 -4.35
CA GLN A 314 -6.71 16.30 -5.35
C GLN A 314 -5.54 15.40 -5.00
N MET A 315 -5.18 15.30 -3.71
CA MET A 315 -4.16 14.38 -3.24
C MET A 315 -4.58 12.92 -3.45
N LEU A 316 -5.84 12.58 -3.17
CA LEU A 316 -6.41 11.25 -3.45
C LEU A 316 -6.42 10.96 -4.96
N ALA A 317 -6.77 11.93 -5.79
CA ALA A 317 -6.71 11.77 -7.25
C ALA A 317 -5.27 11.48 -7.72
N LEU A 318 -4.27 12.23 -7.23
CA LEU A 318 -2.86 11.98 -7.54
C LEU A 318 -2.43 10.58 -7.08
N HIS A 319 -2.86 10.16 -5.89
CA HIS A 319 -2.60 8.82 -5.37
C HIS A 319 -3.20 7.72 -6.29
N CYS A 320 -4.42 7.93 -6.79
CA CYS A 320 -5.05 7.06 -7.78
C CYS A 320 -4.36 7.08 -9.16
N GLU A 321 -3.73 8.17 -9.56
CA GLU A 321 -2.90 8.19 -10.78
C GLU A 321 -1.66 7.30 -10.64
N VAL A 322 -1.03 7.29 -9.46
CA VAL A 322 0.12 6.42 -9.17
C VAL A 322 -0.32 4.95 -9.16
N HIS A 323 -1.45 4.63 -8.53
CA HIS A 323 -2.07 3.30 -8.62
C HIS A 323 -2.34 2.87 -10.05
N GLN A 324 -2.90 3.76 -10.87
CA GLN A 324 -3.25 3.41 -12.24
C GLN A 324 -2.01 3.15 -13.09
N THR A 325 -0.98 3.99 -12.92
CA THR A 325 0.33 3.80 -13.58
C THR A 325 0.95 2.46 -13.15
N LEU A 326 0.85 2.11 -11.87
CA LEU A 326 1.26 0.81 -11.36
C LEU A 326 0.54 -0.33 -12.09
N MET A 327 -0.79 -0.28 -12.15
CA MET A 327 -1.60 -1.36 -12.74
C MET A 327 -1.40 -1.49 -14.25
N ASP A 328 -1.25 -0.37 -14.97
CA ASP A 328 -0.93 -0.37 -16.40
C ASP A 328 0.41 -1.08 -16.68
N GLY A 329 1.38 -0.98 -15.77
CA GLY A 329 2.64 -1.73 -15.85
C GLY A 329 2.50 -3.19 -15.44
N VAL A 330 1.81 -3.45 -14.32
CA VAL A 330 1.58 -4.80 -13.77
C VAL A 330 0.87 -5.71 -14.76
N GLU A 331 -0.04 -5.19 -15.58
CA GLU A 331 -0.69 -5.97 -16.62
C GLU A 331 0.32 -6.63 -17.59
N LYS A 332 1.37 -5.91 -17.98
CA LYS A 332 2.42 -6.46 -18.87
C LYS A 332 3.09 -7.64 -18.19
N VAL A 333 3.48 -7.44 -16.94
CA VAL A 333 4.23 -8.45 -16.18
C VAL A 333 3.35 -9.64 -15.79
N TRP A 334 2.05 -9.41 -15.55
CA TRP A 334 1.05 -10.46 -15.39
C TRP A 334 0.94 -11.32 -16.66
N ARG A 335 0.80 -10.70 -17.84
CA ARG A 335 0.72 -11.43 -19.11
C ARG A 335 1.97 -12.26 -19.40
N GLU A 336 3.14 -11.68 -19.14
CA GLU A 336 4.44 -12.38 -19.27
C GLU A 336 4.54 -13.57 -18.31
N TRP A 337 4.16 -13.38 -17.04
CA TRP A 337 4.15 -14.45 -16.05
C TRP A 337 3.19 -15.58 -16.43
N ILE A 338 1.98 -15.24 -16.89
CA ILE A 338 0.99 -16.22 -17.33
C ILE A 338 1.50 -17.03 -18.52
N SER A 339 2.15 -16.38 -19.49
CA SER A 339 2.66 -17.04 -20.70
C SER A 339 3.87 -17.93 -20.42
N SER A 340 4.68 -17.59 -19.41
CA SER A 340 5.91 -18.31 -19.07
C SER A 340 5.69 -19.51 -18.13
N ASN A 341 4.48 -19.66 -17.59
CA ASN A 341 4.14 -20.71 -16.61
C ASN A 341 2.83 -21.43 -17.00
N PRO A 342 2.72 -21.99 -18.22
CA PRO A 342 1.45 -22.39 -18.85
C PRO A 342 0.49 -23.16 -17.94
#